data_AF-A0A381YTB4-F1
#
_entry.id   AF-A0A381YTB4-F1
#
_cell.length_a   1.000
_cell.length_b   1.000
_cell.length_c   1.000
_cell.angle_alpha   90.00
_cell.angle_beta   90.00
_cell.angle_gamma   90.00
#
_symmetry.space_group_name_H-M   'P 1'
#
loop_
_entity.id
_entity.type
_entity.pdbx_description
1 polymer ?
#
loop_
_entity_poly.entity_id
_entity_poly.type
_entity_poly.pdbx_seq_one_letter_code
_entity_poly.pdbx_strand_id
1 'polypeptide(L)'
;VADEDDGIIVAEMAEAPAGASRGLSFDPGRAAVVAGSVVVALILLLATYQALVTWGSDSGPGGGDSTGSIAIEWGDSLYMPRHEECIDESNGQELPEFGVGYEPSISITSNGNMFVTAHKDLRWGGQSNPFFPLLGGNPGPWYACQQGQDTTWDYWASWFWASYDNGTTWQHGDNFGPTPGNSFTANYLAGGSECLGDEGDISVDAQDTVYYLDTTLEDNWWHTLTDQGTDYDTPMCQRMNTMAADDRPWVAAQSDGIIHYLGNSGASPPECTGDSGRYWYYHSENGGATFTQCYAVPGGWSTVASQRHGPYVYIAQENADTQSGSVIVRVSDDHGRGTGITDGTWSQPIEVGLREGNCPEGYPVVNTNENGTVAVVWADCPNGGTGPWVLRFAISYDHGTNWSAWNVSHVNGIQMYPFVSISEEDVVSIAFYGLDFDDGDLEGDYVEGEQWFLYAGALQSPTEGDSWGFTVADPSPLHTVTAYEEQEGDVHALHDFFETVLSPDGSWIGIAYQQNVGEHPFEDNEEQRYIKFVRGNISSP
;
A
#
# COMPACT_ATOMS: atom_id res chain seq x y z
N VAL A 1 79.58 -20.99 48.03
CA VAL A 1 79.33 -21.19 49.47
C VAL A 1 77.83 -21.04 49.64
N ALA A 2 77.04 -21.99 49.14
CA ALA A 2 77.10 -23.45 49.34
C ALA A 2 76.77 -23.77 50.80
N ASP A 3 75.59 -24.35 51.07
CA ASP A 3 75.26 -25.80 51.02
C ASP A 3 75.75 -26.50 52.31
N GLU A 4 75.04 -27.44 52.93
CA GLU A 4 73.96 -28.30 52.44
C GLU A 4 73.07 -28.84 53.59
N ASP A 5 72.02 -29.58 53.23
CA ASP A 5 71.36 -30.69 53.96
C ASP A 5 70.25 -30.43 55.01
N ASP A 6 69.43 -31.46 55.23
CA ASP A 6 67.99 -31.40 55.53
C ASP A 6 67.55 -32.09 56.85
N GLY A 7 66.27 -31.95 57.26
CA GLY A 7 65.73 -32.69 58.43
C GLY A 7 64.26 -32.49 58.79
N ILE A 8 63.42 -33.52 58.57
CA ILE A 8 61.94 -33.52 58.78
C ILE A 8 61.52 -34.43 59.96
N ILE A 9 60.50 -34.01 60.75
CA ILE A 9 59.74 -34.87 61.70
C ILE A 9 58.23 -34.51 61.66
N VAL A 10 57.35 -35.51 61.88
CA VAL A 10 55.87 -35.52 61.77
C VAL A 10 55.31 -36.55 62.80
N ALA A 11 54.10 -36.50 63.41
CA ALA A 11 52.92 -35.61 63.27
C ALA A 11 52.59 -34.85 64.61
N GLU A 12 51.43 -34.85 65.30
CA GLU A 12 50.13 -35.58 65.23
C GLU A 12 48.95 -34.76 65.87
N MET A 13 47.87 -35.40 66.36
CA MET A 13 46.57 -34.79 66.72
C MET A 13 46.38 -34.44 68.21
N ALA A 14 45.50 -33.46 68.50
CA ALA A 14 44.76 -33.34 69.77
C ALA A 14 43.43 -32.55 69.58
N GLU A 15 42.47 -32.74 70.50
CA GLU A 15 41.03 -32.40 70.34
C GLU A 15 40.65 -30.92 70.58
N ALA A 16 39.40 -30.57 70.26
CA ALA A 16 38.84 -29.20 70.34
C ALA A 16 38.07 -28.90 71.65
N PRO A 17 38.06 -27.63 72.13
CA PRO A 17 37.19 -27.19 73.22
C PRO A 17 35.79 -26.78 72.73
N ALA A 18 34.78 -26.90 73.61
CA ALA A 18 33.39 -26.67 73.26
C ALA A 18 32.84 -25.29 73.68
N GLY A 19 31.91 -24.77 72.86
CA GLY A 19 30.69 -24.10 73.36
C GLY A 19 30.75 -22.59 73.66
N ALA A 20 30.41 -21.77 72.66
CA ALA A 20 29.73 -20.48 72.88
C ALA A 20 28.89 -20.10 71.63
N SER A 21 27.59 -20.42 71.63
CA SER A 21 26.72 -20.14 70.49
C SER A 21 26.22 -18.69 70.48
N ARG A 22 26.43 -17.99 69.36
CA ARG A 22 25.66 -16.82 68.96
C ARG A 22 25.25 -16.98 67.49
N GLY A 23 24.04 -17.49 67.28
CA GLY A 23 23.45 -17.51 65.95
C GLY A 23 23.11 -16.09 65.49
N LEU A 24 23.60 -15.68 64.32
CA LEU A 24 23.06 -14.54 63.60
C LEU A 24 21.77 -14.99 62.92
N SER A 25 20.64 -14.37 63.27
CA SER A 25 19.37 -14.60 62.59
C SER A 25 19.44 -14.00 61.19
N PHE A 26 19.41 -14.87 60.18
CA PHE A 26 19.03 -14.46 58.83
C PHE A 26 17.51 -14.24 58.82
N ASP A 27 17.08 -13.04 58.42
CA ASP A 27 15.69 -12.66 58.23
C ASP A 27 15.42 -12.55 56.72
N PRO A 28 14.73 -13.54 56.10
CA PRO A 28 14.47 -13.53 54.67
C PRO A 28 13.66 -12.31 54.19
N GLY A 29 12.81 -11.74 55.05
CA GLY A 29 11.98 -10.58 54.70
C GLY A 29 12.82 -9.34 54.39
N ARG A 30 13.91 -9.14 55.12
CA ARG A 30 14.84 -8.01 54.88
C ARG A 30 15.64 -8.16 53.59
N ALA A 31 16.03 -9.38 53.21
CA ALA A 31 16.72 -9.63 51.95
C ALA A 31 15.80 -9.33 50.75
N ALA A 32 14.53 -9.78 50.80
CA ALA A 32 13.54 -9.53 49.75
C ALA A 32 13.23 -8.04 49.57
N VAL A 33 13.07 -7.28 50.66
CA VAL A 33 12.80 -5.82 50.59
C VAL A 33 13.98 -5.05 49.99
N VAL A 34 15.22 -5.40 50.36
CA VAL A 34 16.41 -4.74 49.78
C VAL A 34 16.54 -5.05 48.29
N ALA A 35 16.38 -6.32 47.88
CA ALA A 35 16.39 -6.69 46.46
C ALA A 35 15.30 -5.96 45.65
N GLY A 36 14.06 -5.92 46.16
CA GLY A 36 12.95 -5.19 45.53
C GLY A 36 13.23 -3.69 45.36
N SER A 37 13.81 -3.04 46.38
CA SER A 37 14.17 -1.61 46.29
C SER A 37 15.25 -1.31 45.26
N VAL A 38 16.19 -2.22 45.01
CA VAL A 38 17.21 -2.07 43.96
C VAL A 38 16.58 -2.24 42.57
N VAL A 39 15.68 -3.21 42.39
CA VAL A 39 14.96 -3.40 41.11
C VAL A 39 14.08 -2.18 40.79
N VAL A 40 13.33 -1.66 41.75
CA VAL A 40 12.50 -0.44 41.56
C VAL A 40 13.37 0.78 41.23
N ALA A 41 14.52 0.94 41.88
CA ALA A 41 15.46 2.02 41.55
C ALA A 41 16.05 1.88 40.13
N LEU A 42 16.30 0.66 39.65
CA LEU A 42 16.75 0.38 38.29
C LEU A 42 15.66 0.67 37.24
N ILE A 43 14.42 0.27 37.50
CA ILE A 43 13.26 0.58 36.63
C ILE A 43 13.05 2.10 36.55
N LEU A 44 13.12 2.82 37.69
CA LEU A 44 13.01 4.27 37.70
C LEU A 44 14.17 4.94 36.95
N LEU A 45 15.41 4.44 37.07
CA LEU A 45 16.55 4.95 36.31
C LEU A 45 16.38 4.75 34.81
N LEU A 46 15.93 3.56 34.36
CA LEU A 46 15.64 3.27 32.96
C LEU A 46 14.52 4.15 32.41
N ALA A 47 13.43 4.32 33.17
CA ALA A 47 12.33 5.23 32.80
C ALA A 47 12.80 6.69 32.70
N THR A 48 13.63 7.18 33.63
CA THR A 48 14.23 8.52 33.52
C THR A 48 15.25 8.64 32.39
N TYR A 49 15.86 7.54 31.94
CA TYR A 49 16.77 7.55 30.81
C TYR A 49 16.00 7.62 29.48
N GLN A 50 14.97 6.79 29.29
CA GLN A 50 14.08 6.91 28.13
C GLN A 50 13.44 8.31 28.07
N ALA A 51 12.92 8.83 29.18
CA ALA A 51 12.38 10.19 29.26
C ALA A 51 13.42 11.33 29.13
N LEU A 52 14.71 11.02 29.07
CA LEU A 52 15.79 11.97 28.72
C LEU A 52 16.25 11.83 27.27
N VAL A 53 16.10 10.63 26.68
CA VAL A 53 16.33 10.39 25.25
C VAL A 53 15.20 11.00 24.42
N THR A 54 13.94 10.78 24.79
CA THR A 54 12.76 11.36 24.09
C THR A 54 12.62 12.87 24.28
N TRP A 55 13.30 13.46 25.26
CA TRP A 55 13.34 14.91 25.49
C TRP A 55 14.65 15.56 25.00
N GLY A 56 15.49 14.79 24.29
CA GLY A 56 16.79 15.23 23.78
C GLY A 56 16.81 15.62 22.30
N SER A 57 15.75 15.30 21.54
CA SER A 57 15.61 15.56 20.11
C SER A 57 15.06 16.96 19.78
N ASP A 58 14.16 17.50 20.60
CA ASP A 58 13.52 18.80 20.35
C ASP A 58 14.46 19.98 20.62
N SER A 59 14.92 20.64 19.54
CA SER A 59 15.65 21.93 19.65
C SER A 59 15.39 22.93 18.51
N GLY A 60 14.20 22.91 17.91
CA GLY A 60 13.69 23.95 16.99
C GLY A 60 12.69 24.90 17.68
N PRO A 61 12.96 26.21 17.84
CA PRO A 61 12.06 27.12 18.55
C PRO A 61 10.96 27.69 17.63
N GLY A 62 9.90 26.91 17.39
CA GLY A 62 8.82 27.26 16.46
C GLY A 62 7.38 26.99 16.93
N GLY A 63 7.15 26.77 18.23
CA GLY A 63 5.86 26.30 18.74
C GLY A 63 4.67 27.24 18.52
N GLY A 64 3.82 26.90 17.55
CA GLY A 64 2.37 26.90 17.74
C GLY A 64 1.92 25.48 18.10
N ASP A 65 0.92 25.33 18.96
CA ASP A 65 0.25 24.04 19.13
C ASP A 65 -0.53 23.75 17.84
N SER A 66 -0.14 22.72 17.08
CA SER A 66 -0.86 22.26 15.89
C SER A 66 -2.15 21.55 16.33
N THR A 67 -3.24 22.31 16.42
CA THR A 67 -4.57 21.84 16.86
C THR A 67 -5.22 20.93 15.83
N GLY A 68 -4.66 19.73 15.67
CA GLY A 68 -5.06 18.72 14.68
C GLY A 68 -4.01 17.62 14.46
N SER A 69 -2.82 17.68 15.07
CA SER A 69 -1.77 16.66 14.90
C SER A 69 -2.18 15.30 15.49
N ILE A 70 -2.24 14.27 14.65
CA ILE A 70 -2.47 12.88 15.05
C ILE A 70 -1.15 12.12 15.03
N ALA A 71 -0.89 11.28 16.03
CA ALA A 71 0.20 10.33 16.03
C ALA A 71 -0.29 8.94 15.56
N ILE A 72 0.59 8.20 14.88
CA ILE A 72 0.32 6.83 14.44
C ILE A 72 1.31 5.88 15.14
N GLU A 73 0.79 4.86 15.82
CA GLU A 73 1.57 3.78 16.45
C GLU A 73 1.56 2.56 15.53
N TRP A 74 2.61 2.43 14.71
CA TRP A 74 2.83 1.33 13.77
C TRP A 74 3.10 -0.01 14.46
N GLY A 75 2.44 -1.07 13.99
CA GLY A 75 2.78 -2.45 14.32
C GLY A 75 3.85 -3.03 13.39
N ASP A 76 4.24 -4.28 13.63
CA ASP A 76 5.10 -5.04 12.71
C ASP A 76 4.39 -5.24 11.35
N SER A 77 5.15 -5.19 10.25
CA SER A 77 4.62 -5.47 8.91
C SER A 77 4.56 -6.97 8.60
N LEU A 78 3.61 -7.34 7.74
CA LEU A 78 3.31 -8.72 7.36
C LEU A 78 3.45 -8.90 5.84
N TYR A 79 4.16 -9.92 5.39
CA TYR A 79 4.14 -10.32 3.98
C TYR A 79 2.85 -11.09 3.64
N MET A 80 2.36 -10.96 2.41
CA MET A 80 1.17 -11.68 1.94
C MET A 80 1.49 -13.15 1.60
N PRO A 81 0.73 -14.13 2.13
CA PRO A 81 1.08 -15.55 2.04
C PRO A 81 0.67 -16.20 0.72
N ARG A 82 1.44 -17.21 0.29
CA ARG A 82 1.06 -18.16 -0.77
C ARG A 82 0.36 -19.41 -0.19
N HIS A 83 -0.34 -20.16 -1.04
CA HIS A 83 -0.89 -21.47 -0.70
C HIS A 83 0.24 -22.50 -0.50
N GLU A 84 0.19 -23.28 0.59
CA GLU A 84 1.28 -24.19 1.01
C GLU A 84 1.65 -25.22 -0.08
N GLU A 85 0.69 -25.69 -0.88
CA GLU A 85 0.93 -26.65 -1.97
C GLU A 85 1.57 -26.06 -3.23
N CYS A 86 1.66 -24.73 -3.36
CA CYS A 86 2.23 -24.03 -4.52
C CYS A 86 3.66 -23.52 -4.28
N ILE A 87 4.15 -23.57 -3.05
CA ILE A 87 5.52 -23.18 -2.67
C ILE A 87 6.52 -24.13 -3.33
N ASP A 88 7.45 -23.59 -4.13
CA ASP A 88 8.54 -24.34 -4.78
C ASP A 88 9.87 -23.64 -4.48
N GLU A 89 10.61 -24.14 -3.47
CA GLU A 89 11.94 -23.66 -3.05
C GLU A 89 13.00 -23.66 -4.20
N SER A 90 12.68 -24.21 -5.38
CA SER A 90 13.58 -24.29 -6.54
C SER A 90 13.23 -23.36 -7.69
N ASN A 91 12.18 -22.55 -7.59
CA ASN A 91 11.78 -21.60 -8.65
C ASN A 91 12.71 -20.38 -8.77
N GLY A 92 13.40 -19.99 -7.68
CA GLY A 92 14.31 -18.84 -7.62
C GLY A 92 13.88 -17.70 -6.69
N GLN A 93 12.75 -17.82 -6.00
CA GLN A 93 12.34 -16.86 -4.97
C GLN A 93 13.29 -16.84 -3.77
N GLU A 94 13.62 -15.65 -3.27
CA GLU A 94 14.31 -15.47 -1.97
C GLU A 94 13.37 -15.78 -0.78
N LEU A 95 12.06 -15.50 -0.91
CA LEU A 95 11.03 -15.77 0.10
C LEU A 95 9.85 -16.58 -0.52
N PRO A 96 10.05 -17.88 -0.81
CA PRO A 96 9.11 -18.68 -1.60
C PRO A 96 7.72 -18.87 -0.97
N GLU A 97 7.56 -18.60 0.34
CA GLU A 97 6.29 -18.63 1.06
C GLU A 97 5.38 -17.40 0.83
N PHE A 98 5.89 -16.33 0.21
CA PHE A 98 5.17 -15.06 0.04
C PHE A 98 4.90 -14.70 -1.42
N GLY A 99 3.84 -13.91 -1.64
CA GLY A 99 3.37 -13.49 -2.95
C GLY A 99 4.32 -12.48 -3.61
N VAL A 100 4.71 -12.78 -4.86
CA VAL A 100 5.52 -11.89 -5.70
C VAL A 100 4.61 -11.17 -6.69
N GLY A 101 4.72 -9.85 -6.74
CA GLY A 101 3.81 -8.95 -7.42
C GLY A 101 4.10 -7.49 -7.06
N TYR A 102 3.34 -6.59 -7.65
CA TYR A 102 3.48 -5.14 -7.49
C TYR A 102 2.09 -4.47 -7.43
N GLU A 103 2.03 -3.14 -7.30
CA GLU A 103 0.78 -2.37 -7.41
C GLU A 103 -0.39 -2.90 -6.55
N PRO A 104 -0.27 -2.89 -5.21
CA PRO A 104 -1.32 -3.41 -4.33
C PRO A 104 -2.43 -2.40 -4.03
N SER A 105 -3.67 -2.76 -4.38
CA SER A 105 -4.91 -2.08 -3.98
C SER A 105 -5.48 -2.67 -2.69
N ILE A 106 -6.12 -1.85 -1.84
CA ILE A 106 -6.71 -2.29 -0.57
C ILE A 106 -8.08 -1.65 -0.30
N SER A 107 -9.05 -2.49 0.05
CA SER A 107 -10.42 -2.07 0.36
C SER A 107 -10.92 -2.67 1.69
N ILE A 108 -11.90 -2.00 2.32
CA ILE A 108 -12.39 -2.33 3.66
C ILE A 108 -13.92 -2.25 3.78
N THR A 109 -14.53 -3.21 4.49
CA THR A 109 -15.96 -3.24 4.81
C THR A 109 -16.25 -2.60 6.18
N SER A 110 -17.52 -2.25 6.43
CA SER A 110 -17.99 -1.55 7.64
C SER A 110 -17.74 -2.30 8.96
N ASN A 111 -17.48 -3.61 8.88
CA ASN A 111 -17.17 -4.48 10.01
C ASN A 111 -15.66 -4.65 10.27
N GLY A 112 -14.78 -4.14 9.39
CA GLY A 112 -13.32 -4.27 9.49
C GLY A 112 -12.69 -5.45 8.72
N ASN A 113 -13.44 -6.20 7.90
CA ASN A 113 -12.82 -7.13 6.94
C ASN A 113 -12.09 -6.29 5.87
N MET A 114 -10.89 -6.73 5.48
CA MET A 114 -10.08 -6.08 4.45
C MET A 114 -9.74 -7.05 3.32
N PHE A 115 -9.57 -6.50 2.13
CA PHE A 115 -9.28 -7.23 0.91
C PHE A 115 -8.13 -6.52 0.19
N VAL A 116 -7.11 -7.26 -0.21
CA VAL A 116 -5.95 -6.76 -0.94
C VAL A 116 -5.85 -7.49 -2.27
N THR A 117 -5.74 -6.73 -3.35
CA THR A 117 -5.26 -7.25 -4.62
C THR A 117 -3.86 -6.74 -4.92
N ALA A 118 -3.16 -7.40 -5.83
CA ALA A 118 -1.88 -6.95 -6.35
C ALA A 118 -1.64 -7.56 -7.73
N HIS A 119 -0.96 -6.80 -8.57
CA HIS A 119 -0.55 -7.22 -9.90
C HIS A 119 0.40 -8.41 -9.81
N LYS A 120 0.36 -9.29 -10.80
CA LYS A 120 1.30 -10.42 -10.87
C LYS A 120 2.55 -10.05 -11.62
N ASP A 121 3.67 -10.61 -11.14
CA ASP A 121 4.86 -10.67 -11.96
C ASP A 121 4.68 -11.70 -13.09
N LEU A 122 4.45 -11.16 -14.29
CA LEU A 122 4.25 -11.89 -15.55
C LEU A 122 5.40 -12.83 -15.92
N ARG A 123 6.62 -12.59 -15.44
CA ARG A 123 7.76 -13.46 -15.77
C ARG A 123 7.62 -14.82 -15.13
N TRP A 124 6.99 -14.87 -13.95
CA TRP A 124 6.62 -16.11 -13.26
C TRP A 124 5.33 -16.76 -13.79
N GLY A 125 4.63 -16.13 -14.74
CA GLY A 125 3.72 -16.87 -15.62
C GLY A 125 4.49 -17.87 -16.50
N GLY A 126 5.77 -17.60 -16.77
CA GLY A 126 6.71 -18.43 -17.51
C GLY A 126 7.15 -17.82 -18.84
N GLN A 127 8.26 -18.31 -19.40
CA GLN A 127 9.00 -17.72 -20.54
C GLN A 127 8.29 -17.73 -21.92
N SER A 128 6.97 -17.95 -21.97
CA SER A 128 6.16 -18.00 -23.19
C SER A 128 5.07 -16.94 -23.17
N ASN A 129 4.49 -16.65 -24.35
CA ASN A 129 3.40 -15.70 -24.47
C ASN A 129 2.10 -16.40 -24.94
N PRO A 130 1.03 -16.45 -24.10
CA PRO A 130 -0.23 -17.07 -24.50
C PRO A 130 -1.06 -16.19 -25.46
N PHE A 131 -0.86 -14.87 -25.43
CA PHE A 131 -1.57 -13.87 -26.24
C PHE A 131 -0.89 -13.57 -27.59
N PHE A 132 -0.02 -14.45 -28.07
CA PHE A 132 0.63 -14.31 -29.37
C PHE A 132 -0.42 -14.21 -30.51
N PRO A 133 -0.36 -13.21 -31.41
CA PRO A 133 0.78 -12.31 -31.66
C PRO A 133 0.65 -10.89 -31.08
N LEU A 134 -0.39 -10.56 -30.29
CA LEU A 134 -0.66 -9.18 -29.85
C LEU A 134 0.54 -8.55 -29.13
N LEU A 135 1.16 -9.32 -28.23
CA LEU A 135 2.29 -8.91 -27.39
C LEU A 135 3.66 -9.41 -27.92
N GLY A 136 3.70 -9.96 -29.15
CA GLY A 136 4.90 -10.60 -29.68
C GLY A 136 5.33 -11.86 -28.92
N GLY A 137 6.63 -12.04 -28.71
CA GLY A 137 7.20 -13.20 -28.01
C GLY A 137 7.14 -14.53 -28.78
N ASN A 138 7.40 -15.63 -28.07
CA ASN A 138 7.19 -17.00 -28.58
C ASN A 138 5.83 -17.54 -28.06
N PRO A 139 4.99 -18.13 -28.93
CA PRO A 139 3.70 -18.68 -28.51
C PRO A 139 3.88 -19.92 -27.60
N GLY A 140 3.23 -19.90 -26.44
CA GLY A 140 3.20 -21.00 -25.48
C GLY A 140 2.34 -20.66 -24.26
N PRO A 141 2.13 -21.60 -23.34
CA PRO A 141 1.28 -21.37 -22.18
C PRO A 141 2.02 -20.61 -21.06
N TRP A 142 1.24 -19.97 -20.19
CA TRP A 142 1.66 -19.70 -18.82
C TRP A 142 1.30 -20.86 -17.89
N TYR A 143 1.83 -20.86 -16.67
CA TYR A 143 1.63 -21.89 -15.65
C TYR A 143 1.14 -21.31 -14.32
N ALA A 144 0.43 -22.12 -13.54
CA ALA A 144 0.08 -21.83 -12.15
C ALA A 144 0.18 -23.12 -11.32
N CYS A 145 0.71 -23.02 -10.09
CA CYS A 145 0.84 -24.05 -9.07
C CYS A 145 1.32 -25.42 -9.62
N GLN A 146 2.34 -25.40 -10.48
CA GLN A 146 2.84 -26.59 -11.19
C GLN A 146 4.33 -26.80 -10.93
N GLN A 147 4.66 -27.69 -9.99
CA GLN A 147 6.01 -28.06 -9.58
C GLN A 147 6.98 -28.25 -10.76
N GLY A 148 8.16 -27.65 -10.66
CA GLY A 148 9.20 -27.75 -11.68
C GLY A 148 8.85 -27.06 -13.01
N GLN A 149 7.92 -26.10 -13.00
CA GLN A 149 7.91 -24.97 -13.93
C GLN A 149 8.37 -23.73 -13.16
N ASP A 150 8.94 -22.78 -13.88
CA ASP A 150 9.56 -21.58 -13.31
C ASP A 150 8.46 -20.55 -12.97
N THR A 151 7.71 -20.78 -11.87
CA THR A 151 6.48 -20.03 -11.53
C THR A 151 6.28 -19.80 -10.02
N THR A 152 5.62 -18.68 -9.67
CA THR A 152 5.10 -18.31 -8.34
C THR A 152 3.57 -18.25 -8.30
N TRP A 153 2.89 -18.41 -9.43
CA TRP A 153 1.47 -18.14 -9.53
C TRP A 153 0.68 -19.26 -8.87
N ASP A 154 -0.08 -19.00 -7.82
CA ASP A 154 -0.89 -20.04 -7.17
C ASP A 154 -2.14 -20.39 -7.98
N TYR A 155 -2.65 -19.42 -8.76
CA TYR A 155 -3.85 -19.47 -9.58
C TYR A 155 -3.73 -18.51 -10.79
N TRP A 156 -4.80 -18.29 -11.55
CA TRP A 156 -4.82 -17.46 -12.77
C TRP A 156 -5.14 -16.00 -12.52
N ALA A 157 -6.16 -15.71 -11.70
CA ALA A 157 -6.59 -14.36 -11.34
C ALA A 157 -5.49 -13.59 -10.61
N SER A 158 -5.44 -12.25 -10.70
CA SER A 158 -4.49 -11.43 -9.94
C SER A 158 -4.63 -11.72 -8.43
N TRP A 159 -3.60 -11.42 -7.65
CA TRP A 159 -3.57 -11.85 -6.25
C TRP A 159 -4.81 -11.32 -5.51
N PHE A 160 -5.43 -12.15 -4.67
CA PHE A 160 -6.62 -11.74 -3.91
C PHE A 160 -6.58 -12.33 -2.49
N TRP A 161 -6.14 -11.50 -1.54
CA TRP A 161 -6.06 -11.81 -0.12
C TRP A 161 -7.18 -11.14 0.66
N ALA A 162 -7.59 -11.79 1.75
CA ALA A 162 -8.61 -11.30 2.67
C ALA A 162 -8.13 -11.44 4.13
N SER A 163 -8.49 -10.46 4.96
CA SER A 163 -8.34 -10.48 6.41
C SER A 163 -9.69 -10.27 7.07
N TYR A 164 -9.97 -11.10 8.08
CA TYR A 164 -11.23 -11.11 8.84
C TYR A 164 -10.99 -10.78 10.33
N ASP A 165 -9.84 -10.18 10.66
CA ASP A 165 -9.40 -9.87 12.03
C ASP A 165 -8.66 -8.51 12.13
N ASN A 166 -9.05 -7.54 11.31
CA ASN A 166 -8.44 -6.20 11.18
C ASN A 166 -6.96 -6.24 10.77
N GLY A 167 -6.57 -7.14 9.85
CA GLY A 167 -5.22 -7.23 9.30
C GLY A 167 -4.21 -7.91 10.21
N THR A 168 -4.65 -8.67 11.21
CA THR A 168 -3.77 -9.42 12.12
C THR A 168 -3.30 -10.72 11.48
N THR A 169 -4.15 -11.34 10.64
CA THR A 169 -3.81 -12.46 9.77
C THR A 169 -4.41 -12.26 8.38
N TRP A 170 -3.77 -12.86 7.38
CA TRP A 170 -4.16 -12.82 5.98
C TRP A 170 -4.24 -14.24 5.41
N GLN A 171 -5.18 -14.46 4.51
CA GLN A 171 -5.38 -15.70 3.75
C GLN A 171 -5.94 -15.34 2.36
N HIS A 172 -6.11 -16.30 1.46
CA HIS A 172 -6.75 -16.04 0.17
C HIS A 172 -8.27 -15.88 0.32
N GLY A 173 -8.90 -15.10 -0.57
CA GLY A 173 -10.36 -14.88 -0.56
C GLY A 173 -11.18 -16.12 -0.94
N ASP A 174 -12.50 -16.06 -0.74
CA ASP A 174 -13.38 -17.18 -1.09
C ASP A 174 -13.35 -17.46 -2.61
N ASN A 175 -13.27 -18.75 -2.96
CA ASN A 175 -13.04 -19.24 -4.32
C ASN A 175 -11.73 -18.73 -5.01
N PHE A 176 -10.73 -18.26 -4.25
CA PHE A 176 -9.34 -18.03 -4.73
C PHE A 176 -8.37 -19.13 -4.23
N GLY A 177 -8.78 -20.39 -4.40
CA GLY A 177 -7.95 -21.57 -4.13
C GLY A 177 -7.01 -21.91 -5.31
N PRO A 178 -5.97 -22.73 -5.10
CA PRO A 178 -4.96 -23.05 -6.11
C PRO A 178 -5.52 -23.57 -7.44
N THR A 179 -4.84 -23.28 -8.55
CA THR A 179 -5.20 -23.81 -9.88
C THR A 179 -4.02 -24.49 -10.60
N PRO A 180 -3.57 -25.68 -10.14
CA PRO A 180 -2.47 -26.41 -10.75
C PRO A 180 -2.68 -26.72 -12.24
N GLY A 181 -1.88 -26.12 -13.12
CA GLY A 181 -1.93 -26.38 -14.55
C GLY A 181 -1.28 -25.31 -15.42
N ASN A 182 -1.84 -25.13 -16.62
CA ASN A 182 -1.36 -24.17 -17.62
C ASN A 182 -2.53 -23.41 -18.28
N SER A 183 -2.27 -22.29 -18.95
CA SER A 183 -3.33 -21.38 -19.44
C SER A 183 -4.25 -21.99 -20.50
N PHE A 184 -3.85 -23.08 -21.16
CA PHE A 184 -4.73 -23.83 -22.07
C PHE A 184 -5.66 -24.83 -21.35
N THR A 185 -5.55 -24.95 -20.03
CA THR A 185 -6.40 -25.80 -19.17
C THR A 185 -7.31 -25.01 -18.23
N ALA A 186 -7.20 -23.67 -18.21
CA ALA A 186 -8.05 -22.80 -17.39
C ALA A 186 -9.55 -23.01 -17.66
N ASN A 187 -10.32 -23.07 -16.58
CA ASN A 187 -11.73 -23.42 -16.56
C ASN A 187 -12.51 -22.35 -15.80
N TYR A 188 -12.87 -21.29 -16.53
CA TYR A 188 -13.62 -20.08 -16.15
C TYR A 188 -15.01 -20.27 -15.48
N LEU A 189 -15.29 -21.47 -14.95
CA LEU A 189 -16.51 -21.93 -14.29
C LEU A 189 -16.23 -22.54 -12.89
N ALA A 190 -14.99 -22.49 -12.37
CA ALA A 190 -14.58 -23.19 -11.15
C ALA A 190 -14.25 -22.30 -9.93
N GLY A 191 -14.23 -20.97 -10.08
CA GLY A 191 -13.97 -20.04 -8.98
C GLY A 191 -13.51 -18.67 -9.51
N GLY A 192 -13.06 -17.80 -8.60
CA GLY A 192 -12.33 -16.59 -8.97
C GLY A 192 -10.94 -16.91 -9.50
N SER A 193 -10.25 -17.86 -8.87
CA SER A 193 -8.90 -18.30 -9.23
C SER A 193 -8.72 -18.81 -10.67
N GLU A 194 -9.79 -19.22 -11.36
CA GLU A 194 -9.73 -19.70 -12.75
C GLU A 194 -10.06 -18.63 -13.80
N CYS A 195 -10.33 -17.39 -13.38
CA CYS A 195 -10.36 -16.24 -14.27
C CYS A 195 -8.92 -15.83 -14.58
N LEU A 196 -8.59 -15.51 -15.83
CA LEU A 196 -7.22 -15.11 -16.17
C LEU A 196 -7.04 -13.65 -15.78
N GLY A 197 -6.08 -13.35 -14.92
CA GLY A 197 -5.80 -12.01 -14.39
C GLY A 197 -4.34 -11.63 -14.56
N ASP A 198 -4.07 -10.33 -14.42
CA ASP A 198 -2.74 -9.72 -14.53
C ASP A 198 -2.61 -8.52 -13.56
N GLU A 199 -3.59 -7.62 -13.62
CA GLU A 199 -3.68 -6.35 -12.87
C GLU A 199 -5.08 -6.20 -12.22
N GLY A 200 -5.27 -5.30 -11.24
CA GLY A 200 -6.61 -5.16 -10.64
C GLY A 200 -6.77 -4.18 -9.47
N ASP A 201 -8.05 -3.91 -9.13
CA ASP A 201 -8.46 -2.96 -8.09
C ASP A 201 -9.76 -3.41 -7.37
N ILE A 202 -9.98 -2.97 -6.12
CA ILE A 202 -11.07 -3.39 -5.23
C ILE A 202 -11.80 -2.18 -4.62
N SER A 203 -13.14 -2.19 -4.70
CA SER A 203 -14.00 -1.22 -3.99
C SER A 203 -15.16 -1.88 -3.24
N VAL A 204 -15.77 -1.18 -2.28
CA VAL A 204 -16.82 -1.70 -1.40
C VAL A 204 -18.05 -0.78 -1.35
N ASP A 205 -19.22 -1.30 -1.73
CA ASP A 205 -20.46 -0.52 -1.76
C ASP A 205 -21.09 -0.30 -0.37
N ALA A 206 -22.23 0.40 -0.28
CA ALA A 206 -22.92 0.68 0.98
C ALA A 206 -23.48 -0.57 1.69
N GLN A 207 -23.54 -1.71 1.01
CA GLN A 207 -24.14 -2.95 1.47
C GLN A 207 -23.09 -3.96 1.97
N ASP A 208 -21.82 -3.54 2.05
CA ASP A 208 -20.65 -4.38 2.31
C ASP A 208 -20.47 -5.46 1.23
N THR A 209 -20.88 -5.17 0.00
CA THR A 209 -20.53 -5.96 -1.19
C THR A 209 -19.14 -5.54 -1.65
N VAL A 210 -18.21 -6.51 -1.71
CA VAL A 210 -16.86 -6.30 -2.22
C VAL A 210 -16.85 -6.55 -3.71
N TYR A 211 -16.30 -5.60 -4.44
CA TYR A 211 -16.20 -5.59 -5.89
C TYR A 211 -14.73 -5.55 -6.29
N TYR A 212 -14.26 -6.60 -6.95
CA TYR A 212 -12.89 -6.75 -7.41
C TYR A 212 -12.89 -6.84 -8.94
N LEU A 213 -12.12 -5.94 -9.56
CA LEU A 213 -11.90 -5.86 -11.00
C LEU A 213 -10.54 -6.48 -11.31
N ASP A 214 -10.54 -7.57 -12.05
CA ASP A 214 -9.32 -8.25 -12.50
C ASP A 214 -9.15 -8.03 -14.01
N THR A 215 -8.08 -7.37 -14.43
CA THR A 215 -7.88 -6.94 -15.81
C THR A 215 -6.79 -7.74 -16.50
N THR A 216 -6.92 -7.89 -17.81
CA THR A 216 -5.89 -8.48 -18.66
C THR A 216 -5.82 -7.79 -20.01
N LEU A 217 -4.69 -8.01 -20.67
CA LEU A 217 -4.41 -7.62 -22.04
C LEU A 217 -5.34 -8.27 -23.11
N GLU A 218 -6.32 -9.11 -22.71
CA GLU A 218 -7.43 -9.56 -23.56
C GLU A 218 -8.79 -8.94 -23.19
N ASP A 219 -9.12 -8.86 -21.90
CA ASP A 219 -10.38 -8.31 -21.36
C ASP A 219 -10.36 -8.20 -19.83
N ASN A 220 -11.40 -7.59 -19.27
CA ASN A 220 -11.58 -7.41 -17.83
C ASN A 220 -12.63 -8.37 -17.26
N TRP A 221 -12.48 -8.79 -16.01
CA TRP A 221 -13.34 -9.75 -15.31
C TRP A 221 -13.86 -9.16 -14.00
N TRP A 222 -15.15 -9.40 -13.74
CA TRP A 222 -15.82 -8.86 -12.56
C TRP A 222 -16.05 -9.91 -11.47
N HIS A 223 -15.53 -9.66 -10.28
CA HIS A 223 -15.66 -10.51 -9.09
C HIS A 223 -16.50 -9.79 -8.03
N THR A 224 -17.52 -10.47 -7.51
CA THR A 224 -18.44 -9.96 -6.49
C THR A 224 -18.45 -10.90 -5.30
N LEU A 225 -18.15 -10.37 -4.10
CA LEU A 225 -18.22 -11.10 -2.84
C LEU A 225 -19.23 -10.41 -1.91
N THR A 226 -20.17 -11.19 -1.41
CA THR A 226 -21.29 -10.78 -0.56
C THR A 226 -21.06 -11.16 0.91
N ASP A 227 -22.01 -10.83 1.79
CA ASP A 227 -21.92 -10.96 3.25
C ASP A 227 -20.60 -10.41 3.84
N GLN A 228 -20.31 -9.14 3.56
CA GLN A 228 -19.08 -8.47 3.99
C GLN A 228 -17.81 -9.14 3.42
N GLY A 229 -17.93 -9.67 2.19
CA GLY A 229 -16.86 -10.29 1.42
C GLY A 229 -16.53 -11.75 1.74
N THR A 230 -17.34 -12.46 2.55
CA THR A 230 -17.10 -13.88 2.86
C THR A 230 -17.61 -14.86 1.80
N ASP A 231 -18.62 -14.47 1.02
CA ASP A 231 -19.38 -15.36 0.14
C ASP A 231 -19.26 -14.90 -1.33
N TYR A 232 -18.42 -15.58 -2.12
CA TYR A 232 -18.19 -15.25 -3.54
C TYR A 232 -19.41 -15.62 -4.41
N ASP A 233 -20.09 -14.61 -4.97
CA ASP A 233 -21.39 -14.76 -5.67
C ASP A 233 -21.26 -14.75 -7.21
N THR A 234 -20.10 -14.40 -7.78
CA THR A 234 -19.85 -14.45 -9.24
C THR A 234 -19.90 -15.92 -9.75
N PRO A 235 -20.93 -16.34 -10.53
CA PRO A 235 -21.13 -17.78 -10.82
C PRO A 235 -20.22 -18.36 -11.92
N MET A 236 -19.55 -17.48 -12.66
CA MET A 236 -18.57 -17.76 -13.72
C MET A 236 -17.80 -16.46 -14.00
N CYS A 237 -16.57 -16.55 -14.51
CA CYS A 237 -15.75 -15.36 -14.77
C CYS A 237 -16.49 -14.35 -15.66
N GLN A 238 -16.87 -13.21 -15.08
CA GLN A 238 -17.78 -12.27 -15.72
C GLN A 238 -17.00 -11.27 -16.58
N ARG A 239 -16.68 -11.71 -17.80
CA ARG A 239 -16.01 -10.88 -18.81
C ARG A 239 -16.83 -9.62 -19.12
N MET A 240 -16.22 -8.44 -19.01
CA MET A 240 -16.86 -7.15 -19.25
C MET A 240 -17.05 -6.86 -20.74
N ASN A 241 -16.17 -7.38 -21.60
CA ASN A 241 -16.13 -7.14 -23.05
C ASN A 241 -15.81 -5.67 -23.37
N THR A 242 -14.89 -5.08 -22.62
CA THR A 242 -14.38 -3.70 -22.82
C THR A 242 -13.45 -3.59 -24.02
N MET A 243 -12.90 -4.72 -24.51
CA MET A 243 -12.18 -4.87 -25.78
C MET A 243 -10.97 -3.93 -25.97
N ALA A 244 -10.49 -3.31 -24.90
CA ALA A 244 -9.32 -2.46 -24.85
C ALA A 244 -8.36 -3.03 -23.81
N ALA A 245 -7.05 -3.00 -24.11
CA ALA A 245 -6.03 -3.38 -23.15
C ALA A 245 -6.00 -2.29 -22.07
N ASP A 246 -6.43 -2.67 -20.87
CA ASP A 246 -6.45 -1.82 -19.68
C ASP A 246 -5.18 -2.07 -18.87
N ASP A 247 -4.62 -1.01 -18.31
CA ASP A 247 -3.29 -0.93 -17.68
C ASP A 247 -3.44 0.06 -16.51
N ARG A 248 -3.64 -0.42 -15.27
CA ARG A 248 -4.17 0.33 -14.09
C ARG A 248 -5.66 0.74 -14.20
N PRO A 249 -6.61 -0.14 -13.84
CA PRO A 249 -7.99 0.25 -13.56
C PRO A 249 -8.09 1.10 -12.27
N TRP A 250 -9.13 1.94 -12.17
CA TRP A 250 -9.57 2.51 -10.88
C TRP A 250 -11.08 2.32 -10.69
N VAL A 251 -11.50 1.88 -9.51
CA VAL A 251 -12.87 1.45 -9.18
C VAL A 251 -13.39 2.16 -7.94
N ALA A 252 -14.61 2.70 -8.03
CA ALA A 252 -15.32 3.25 -6.88
C ALA A 252 -16.74 2.68 -6.81
N ALA A 253 -17.11 2.09 -5.67
CA ALA A 253 -18.41 1.50 -5.42
C ALA A 253 -19.29 2.38 -4.50
N GLN A 254 -20.61 2.32 -4.72
CA GLN A 254 -21.58 3.25 -4.15
C GLN A 254 -22.97 2.61 -4.04
N SER A 255 -23.73 2.99 -3.01
CA SER A 255 -25.13 2.57 -2.80
C SER A 255 -25.30 1.03 -2.89
N ASP A 256 -26.38 0.57 -3.54
CA ASP A 256 -26.73 -0.84 -3.74
C ASP A 256 -26.22 -1.27 -5.12
N GLY A 257 -24.97 -1.74 -5.20
CA GLY A 257 -24.34 -2.19 -6.45
C GLY A 257 -24.17 -1.13 -7.57
N ILE A 258 -24.05 0.16 -7.24
CA ILE A 258 -23.59 1.17 -8.21
C ILE A 258 -22.06 1.13 -8.24
N ILE A 259 -21.50 1.05 -9.44
CA ILE A 259 -20.06 0.93 -9.66
C ILE A 259 -19.61 1.93 -10.71
N HIS A 260 -18.48 2.57 -10.42
CA HIS A 260 -17.74 3.50 -11.26
C HIS A 260 -16.40 2.85 -11.58
N TYR A 261 -16.00 2.85 -12.85
CA TYR A 261 -14.72 2.29 -13.28
C TYR A 261 -14.07 3.21 -14.32
N LEU A 262 -12.81 3.59 -14.08
CA LEU A 262 -11.94 4.30 -15.03
C LEU A 262 -10.94 3.31 -15.62
N GLY A 263 -11.07 3.03 -16.92
CA GLY A 263 -10.09 2.23 -17.67
C GLY A 263 -9.07 3.10 -18.39
N ASN A 264 -7.78 2.88 -18.12
CA ASN A 264 -6.64 3.45 -18.82
C ASN A 264 -6.34 2.65 -20.10
N SER A 265 -7.23 2.75 -21.08
CA SER A 265 -7.18 1.90 -22.27
C SER A 265 -6.04 2.21 -23.27
N GLY A 266 -5.27 3.28 -23.05
CA GLY A 266 -4.19 3.80 -23.94
C GLY A 266 -4.62 4.27 -25.35
N ALA A 267 -5.78 3.80 -25.83
CA ALA A 267 -6.39 4.01 -27.12
C ALA A 267 -7.92 3.96 -26.98
N SER A 268 -8.66 4.40 -28.01
CA SER A 268 -10.12 4.30 -28.01
C SER A 268 -10.58 2.85 -28.18
N PRO A 269 -11.48 2.32 -27.31
CA PRO A 269 -12.05 0.98 -27.47
C PRO A 269 -12.74 0.81 -28.85
N PRO A 270 -12.76 -0.40 -29.43
CA PRO A 270 -13.30 -0.65 -30.78
C PRO A 270 -14.75 -0.21 -31.03
N GLU A 271 -15.58 -0.15 -29.99
CA GLU A 271 -16.94 0.39 -29.98
C GLU A 271 -16.97 1.93 -29.95
N CYS A 272 -15.99 2.57 -29.32
CA CYS A 272 -15.97 4.00 -28.99
C CYS A 272 -15.38 4.88 -30.12
N THR A 273 -15.73 4.55 -31.36
CA THR A 273 -15.15 5.15 -32.57
C THR A 273 -15.59 6.61 -32.83
N GLY A 274 -15.00 7.55 -32.10
CA GLY A 274 -15.21 8.99 -32.32
C GLY A 274 -14.54 9.93 -31.31
N ASP A 275 -14.14 9.43 -30.14
CA ASP A 275 -13.52 10.21 -29.07
C ASP A 275 -12.11 9.68 -28.70
N SER A 276 -11.33 10.45 -27.94
CA SER A 276 -9.94 10.15 -27.61
C SER A 276 -9.51 10.74 -26.26
N GLY A 277 -9.01 9.89 -25.36
CA GLY A 277 -8.36 10.25 -24.10
C GLY A 277 -7.56 9.05 -23.55
N ARG A 278 -6.80 9.26 -22.47
CA ARG A 278 -6.15 8.17 -21.71
C ARG A 278 -7.22 7.29 -21.05
N TYR A 279 -8.13 7.92 -20.31
CA TYR A 279 -9.15 7.25 -19.50
C TYR A 279 -10.55 7.21 -20.13
N TRP A 280 -11.26 6.12 -19.85
CA TRP A 280 -12.66 5.88 -20.21
C TRP A 280 -13.47 5.56 -18.95
N TYR A 281 -14.56 6.30 -18.76
CA TYR A 281 -15.47 6.12 -17.63
C TYR A 281 -16.61 5.17 -17.99
N TYR A 282 -16.74 4.12 -17.20
CA TYR A 282 -17.78 3.10 -17.26
C TYR A 282 -18.59 3.13 -15.96
N HIS A 283 -19.90 2.89 -16.07
CA HIS A 283 -20.82 2.99 -14.94
C HIS A 283 -21.84 1.85 -14.97
N SER A 284 -22.06 1.21 -13.82
CA SER A 284 -23.01 0.12 -13.60
C SER A 284 -24.03 0.51 -12.52
N GLU A 285 -25.28 0.08 -12.68
CA GLU A 285 -26.36 0.20 -11.68
C GLU A 285 -26.92 -1.17 -11.27
N ASN A 286 -26.10 -2.23 -11.37
CA ASN A 286 -26.53 -3.61 -11.11
C ASN A 286 -25.38 -4.56 -10.74
N GLY A 287 -24.47 -4.13 -9.87
CA GLY A 287 -23.40 -4.98 -9.34
C GLY A 287 -22.39 -5.45 -10.39
N GLY A 288 -22.18 -4.65 -11.45
CA GLY A 288 -21.25 -4.92 -12.55
C GLY A 288 -21.85 -5.77 -13.67
N ALA A 289 -23.08 -6.27 -13.53
CA ALA A 289 -23.70 -7.17 -14.52
C ALA A 289 -23.88 -6.52 -15.91
N THR A 290 -24.02 -5.20 -15.99
CA THR A 290 -23.91 -4.43 -17.24
C THR A 290 -23.36 -3.02 -17.01
N PHE A 291 -22.34 -2.62 -17.77
CA PHE A 291 -21.82 -1.26 -17.77
C PHE A 291 -22.31 -0.42 -18.96
N THR A 292 -22.45 0.89 -18.77
CA THR A 292 -22.49 1.87 -19.86
C THR A 292 -21.10 2.01 -20.49
N GLN A 293 -21.01 2.18 -21.81
CA GLN A 293 -19.74 2.28 -22.54
C GLN A 293 -19.49 3.68 -23.12
N CYS A 294 -18.22 3.96 -23.42
CA CYS A 294 -17.75 5.03 -24.30
C CYS A 294 -17.88 6.49 -23.80
N TYR A 295 -17.59 6.74 -22.52
CA TYR A 295 -17.42 8.10 -22.00
C TYR A 295 -15.94 8.41 -21.79
N ALA A 296 -15.29 9.05 -22.77
CA ALA A 296 -13.91 9.49 -22.61
C ALA A 296 -13.79 10.54 -21.48
N VAL A 297 -12.64 10.57 -20.81
CA VAL A 297 -12.34 11.47 -19.69
C VAL A 297 -11.16 12.38 -20.10
N PRO A 298 -11.41 13.55 -20.75
CA PRO A 298 -10.33 14.29 -21.41
C PRO A 298 -9.38 14.99 -20.43
N GLY A 299 -8.14 14.48 -20.36
CA GLY A 299 -7.05 14.95 -19.51
C GLY A 299 -5.86 13.98 -19.62
N GLY A 300 -4.99 13.98 -18.61
CA GLY A 300 -3.89 13.02 -18.45
C GLY A 300 -4.21 11.93 -17.43
N TRP A 301 -3.28 11.62 -16.53
CA TRP A 301 -3.50 10.66 -15.44
C TRP A 301 -4.68 11.05 -14.52
N SER A 302 -5.42 10.07 -14.03
CA SER A 302 -6.73 10.27 -13.38
C SER A 302 -7.08 9.16 -12.39
N THR A 303 -7.81 9.50 -11.33
CA THR A 303 -8.36 8.57 -10.32
C THR A 303 -9.83 8.88 -10.03
N VAL A 304 -10.58 7.94 -9.42
CA VAL A 304 -12.00 8.10 -9.08
C VAL A 304 -12.28 7.72 -7.63
N ALA A 305 -13.17 8.47 -6.98
CA ALA A 305 -13.73 8.12 -5.67
C ALA A 305 -15.22 8.48 -5.61
N SER A 306 -16.00 7.75 -4.83
CA SER A 306 -17.42 8.02 -4.59
C SER A 306 -17.74 8.07 -3.11
N GLN A 307 -18.73 8.88 -2.74
CA GLN A 307 -19.41 8.67 -1.48
C GLN A 307 -20.05 7.29 -1.49
N ARG A 308 -20.01 6.60 -0.35
CA ARG A 308 -20.46 5.22 -0.22
C ARG A 308 -21.99 5.13 -0.18
N HIS A 309 -22.65 6.02 0.55
CA HIS A 309 -24.12 6.12 0.67
C HIS A 309 -24.68 7.35 -0.05
N GLY A 310 -23.96 8.47 -0.03
CA GLY A 310 -24.34 9.72 -0.67
C GLY A 310 -24.21 9.69 -2.20
N PRO A 311 -24.74 10.70 -2.90
CA PRO A 311 -24.84 10.69 -4.36
C PRO A 311 -23.58 11.20 -5.07
N TYR A 312 -22.56 11.66 -4.35
CA TYR A 312 -21.43 12.35 -4.98
C TYR A 312 -20.37 11.39 -5.51
N VAL A 313 -19.83 11.71 -6.69
CA VAL A 313 -18.72 10.99 -7.33
C VAL A 313 -17.72 12.02 -7.85
N TYR A 314 -16.43 11.76 -7.62
CA TYR A 314 -15.33 12.66 -7.92
C TYR A 314 -14.31 11.97 -8.84
N ILE A 315 -13.83 12.70 -9.83
CA ILE A 315 -12.65 12.31 -10.62
C ILE A 315 -11.61 13.40 -10.46
N ALA A 316 -10.44 13.07 -9.89
CA ALA A 316 -9.26 13.93 -9.97
C ALA A 316 -8.43 13.55 -11.19
N GLN A 317 -7.88 14.55 -11.88
CA GLN A 317 -7.29 14.36 -13.19
C GLN A 317 -6.27 15.47 -13.50
N GLU A 318 -5.19 15.11 -14.21
CA GLU A 318 -4.32 16.10 -14.86
C GLU A 318 -5.10 16.80 -15.99
N ASN A 319 -5.04 18.13 -16.06
CA ASN A 319 -5.78 18.90 -17.08
C ASN A 319 -5.40 18.54 -18.54
N ALA A 320 -4.20 18.02 -18.77
CA ALA A 320 -3.73 17.40 -20.00
C ALA A 320 -2.50 16.50 -19.73
N ASP A 321 -2.27 15.53 -20.61
CA ASP A 321 -1.06 14.70 -20.67
C ASP A 321 0.13 15.54 -21.21
N THR A 322 0.71 16.35 -20.34
CA THR A 322 1.75 17.37 -20.67
C THR A 322 2.74 17.57 -19.52
N GLN A 323 3.97 18.01 -19.81
CA GLN A 323 5.04 18.18 -18.80
C GLN A 323 4.69 19.16 -17.66
N SER A 324 3.72 20.05 -17.86
CA SER A 324 3.18 20.92 -16.80
C SER A 324 1.74 21.31 -17.13
N GLY A 325 1.01 21.80 -16.14
CA GLY A 325 -0.41 22.11 -16.23
C GLY A 325 -1.03 22.39 -14.85
N SER A 326 -2.20 21.80 -14.63
CA SER A 326 -2.94 21.87 -13.36
C SER A 326 -3.66 20.56 -13.08
N VAL A 327 -3.94 20.30 -11.81
CA VAL A 327 -4.84 19.23 -11.36
C VAL A 327 -6.25 19.80 -11.31
N ILE A 328 -7.19 19.05 -11.89
CA ILE A 328 -8.60 19.36 -11.94
C ILE A 328 -9.44 18.30 -11.24
N VAL A 329 -10.56 18.70 -10.65
CA VAL A 329 -11.59 17.81 -10.11
C VAL A 329 -12.88 17.97 -10.91
N ARG A 330 -13.53 16.85 -11.20
CA ARG A 330 -14.87 16.76 -11.78
C ARG A 330 -15.80 16.14 -10.74
N VAL A 331 -17.03 16.63 -10.64
CA VAL A 331 -18.01 16.22 -9.64
C VAL A 331 -19.32 15.84 -10.31
N SER A 332 -19.89 14.69 -9.96
CA SER A 332 -21.30 14.35 -10.19
C SER A 332 -22.05 14.44 -8.86
N ASP A 333 -23.26 14.98 -8.87
CA ASP A 333 -24.18 15.04 -7.71
C ASP A 333 -25.38 14.09 -7.84
N ASP A 334 -25.37 13.20 -8.85
CA ASP A 334 -26.34 12.10 -9.02
C ASP A 334 -25.65 10.80 -9.47
N HIS A 335 -24.82 10.25 -8.58
CA HIS A 335 -24.28 8.89 -8.65
C HIS A 335 -23.53 8.60 -9.96
N GLY A 336 -22.81 9.59 -10.52
CA GLY A 336 -22.06 9.46 -11.78
C GLY A 336 -22.92 9.37 -13.05
N ARG A 337 -24.24 9.34 -12.92
CA ARG A 337 -25.21 9.08 -14.00
C ARG A 337 -25.09 10.11 -15.14
N GLY A 338 -25.36 9.65 -16.36
CA GLY A 338 -25.45 10.52 -17.54
C GLY A 338 -25.03 9.80 -18.82
N THR A 339 -24.61 10.59 -19.80
CA THR A 339 -24.00 10.15 -21.06
C THR A 339 -22.58 10.69 -21.22
N GLY A 340 -21.85 10.75 -20.09
CA GLY A 340 -20.45 11.14 -20.01
C GLY A 340 -20.23 12.62 -19.68
N ILE A 341 -18.96 12.99 -19.51
CA ILE A 341 -18.51 14.26 -18.90
C ILE A 341 -18.86 15.51 -19.74
N THR A 342 -19.42 15.36 -20.94
CA THR A 342 -19.75 16.47 -21.86
C THR A 342 -21.24 16.78 -22.00
N ASP A 343 -22.15 15.98 -21.42
CA ASP A 343 -23.60 16.20 -21.57
C ASP A 343 -24.20 17.21 -20.56
N GLY A 344 -23.49 17.43 -19.44
CA GLY A 344 -23.86 18.35 -18.37
C GLY A 344 -24.39 17.73 -17.08
N THR A 345 -24.33 16.40 -16.90
CA THR A 345 -24.55 15.78 -15.57
C THR A 345 -23.33 15.84 -14.65
N TRP A 346 -22.14 16.00 -15.22
CA TRP A 346 -20.91 16.28 -14.50
C TRP A 346 -20.60 17.78 -14.47
N SER A 347 -19.98 18.24 -13.39
CA SER A 347 -19.53 19.62 -13.24
C SER A 347 -18.50 20.02 -14.29
N GLN A 348 -18.40 21.32 -14.57
CA GLN A 348 -17.25 21.83 -15.31
C GLN A 348 -15.99 21.67 -14.44
N PRO A 349 -14.85 21.25 -15.02
CA PRO A 349 -13.67 20.89 -14.25
C PRO A 349 -13.17 22.06 -13.39
N ILE A 350 -12.96 21.79 -12.12
CA ILE A 350 -12.54 22.73 -11.09
C ILE A 350 -11.02 22.61 -10.94
N GLU A 351 -10.28 23.69 -11.20
CA GLU A 351 -8.83 23.70 -10.97
C GLU A 351 -8.56 23.77 -9.46
N VAL A 352 -7.93 22.72 -8.91
CA VAL A 352 -7.65 22.59 -7.46
C VAL A 352 -6.19 22.85 -7.13
N GLY A 353 -5.28 22.74 -8.09
CA GLY A 353 -3.86 22.99 -7.87
C GLY A 353 -3.02 23.00 -9.14
N LEU A 354 -1.78 23.47 -9.01
CA LEU A 354 -0.80 23.55 -10.09
C LEU A 354 0.07 22.29 -10.19
N ARG A 355 0.63 22.06 -11.38
CA ARG A 355 1.54 20.96 -11.68
C ARG A 355 2.70 21.48 -12.55
N GLU A 356 3.91 21.54 -12.00
CA GLU A 356 5.08 22.22 -12.59
C GLU A 356 6.11 21.26 -13.24
N GLY A 357 5.97 19.96 -13.03
CA GLY A 357 6.59 18.85 -13.75
C GLY A 357 5.58 17.73 -14.06
N ASN A 358 6.02 16.69 -14.77
CA ASN A 358 5.28 15.45 -14.95
C ASN A 358 6.26 14.29 -14.89
N CYS A 359 6.33 13.66 -13.73
CA CYS A 359 6.93 12.35 -13.55
C CYS A 359 5.74 11.37 -13.52
N PRO A 360 5.78 10.23 -14.25
CA PRO A 360 4.66 9.30 -14.33
C PRO A 360 4.06 8.94 -12.96
N GLU A 361 4.88 8.93 -11.93
CA GLU A 361 4.63 8.43 -10.58
C GLU A 361 4.04 9.48 -9.60
N GLY A 362 3.64 10.64 -10.12
CA GLY A 362 3.14 11.79 -9.35
C GLY A 362 1.68 12.17 -9.59
N TYR A 363 0.89 11.32 -10.26
CA TYR A 363 -0.49 11.61 -10.64
C TYR A 363 -1.44 11.90 -9.45
N PRO A 364 -2.60 12.56 -9.68
CA PRO A 364 -3.50 12.93 -8.59
C PRO A 364 -4.43 11.80 -8.13
N VAL A 365 -4.37 11.47 -6.84
CA VAL A 365 -5.27 10.55 -6.13
C VAL A 365 -6.36 11.33 -5.39
N VAL A 366 -7.63 10.88 -5.46
CA VAL A 366 -8.80 11.49 -4.79
C VAL A 366 -9.44 10.54 -3.78
N ASN A 367 -9.96 11.09 -2.67
CA ASN A 367 -10.74 10.35 -1.68
C ASN A 367 -11.84 11.25 -1.04
N THR A 368 -12.89 10.67 -0.46
CA THR A 368 -14.07 11.40 0.05
C THR A 368 -14.82 10.65 1.17
N ASN A 369 -15.57 11.37 2.01
CA ASN A 369 -16.44 10.82 3.06
C ASN A 369 -17.91 11.28 2.90
N GLU A 370 -18.85 10.73 3.67
CA GLU A 370 -20.28 11.08 3.62
C GLU A 370 -20.58 12.53 3.99
N ASN A 371 -19.78 13.13 4.89
CA ASN A 371 -19.93 14.53 5.31
C ASN A 371 -19.76 15.54 4.17
N GLY A 372 -19.18 15.13 3.04
CA GLY A 372 -18.89 15.98 1.90
C GLY A 372 -17.47 16.54 1.88
N THR A 373 -16.59 15.99 2.73
CA THR A 373 -15.15 16.22 2.65
C THR A 373 -14.60 15.45 1.47
N VAL A 374 -13.79 16.11 0.65
CA VAL A 374 -13.09 15.51 -0.50
C VAL A 374 -11.70 16.10 -0.58
N ALA A 375 -10.70 15.25 -0.73
CA ALA A 375 -9.30 15.66 -0.82
C ALA A 375 -8.62 15.05 -2.04
N VAL A 376 -7.59 15.74 -2.53
CA VAL A 376 -6.73 15.31 -3.63
C VAL A 376 -5.28 15.50 -3.21
N VAL A 377 -4.46 14.48 -3.41
CA VAL A 377 -3.01 14.55 -3.22
C VAL A 377 -2.31 14.18 -4.53
N TRP A 378 -1.17 14.82 -4.81
CA TRP A 378 -0.35 14.54 -6.00
C TRP A 378 1.10 14.95 -5.74
N ALA A 379 2.04 14.38 -6.49
CA ALA A 379 3.45 14.76 -6.43
C ALA A 379 3.87 15.48 -7.71
N ASP A 380 4.87 16.33 -7.59
CA ASP A 380 5.25 17.26 -8.64
C ASP A 380 6.76 17.42 -8.69
N CYS A 381 7.38 17.21 -9.85
CA CYS A 381 8.83 17.16 -10.01
C CYS A 381 9.37 18.36 -10.83
N PRO A 382 9.30 19.61 -10.30
CA PRO A 382 9.65 20.83 -11.04
C PRO A 382 11.13 20.92 -11.42
N ASN A 383 11.99 20.09 -10.82
CA ASN A 383 13.42 20.01 -11.08
C ASN A 383 13.81 18.84 -12.02
N GLY A 384 12.85 18.01 -12.44
CA GLY A 384 13.07 16.72 -13.10
C GLY A 384 12.99 15.54 -12.13
N GLY A 385 12.97 14.31 -12.67
CA GLY A 385 12.69 13.09 -11.90
C GLY A 385 13.69 12.77 -10.80
N THR A 386 14.98 13.00 -11.01
CA THR A 386 16.03 12.69 -10.03
C THR A 386 16.36 13.84 -9.06
N GLY A 387 15.67 14.98 -9.14
CA GLY A 387 15.79 16.08 -8.17
C GLY A 387 14.66 16.04 -7.12
N PRO A 388 14.60 16.98 -6.15
CA PRO A 388 13.58 16.95 -5.10
C PRO A 388 12.15 17.21 -5.63
N TRP A 389 11.19 16.41 -5.16
CA TRP A 389 9.76 16.47 -5.52
C TRP A 389 8.94 17.26 -4.49
N VAL A 390 7.86 17.86 -4.97
CA VAL A 390 6.93 18.66 -4.18
C VAL A 390 5.64 17.87 -4.00
N LEU A 391 5.38 17.42 -2.77
CA LEU A 391 4.11 16.80 -2.40
C LEU A 391 3.06 17.90 -2.21
N ARG A 392 1.94 17.79 -2.93
CA ARG A 392 0.87 18.81 -2.96
C ARG A 392 -0.45 18.20 -2.54
N PHE A 393 -1.24 18.99 -1.81
CA PHE A 393 -2.51 18.58 -1.23
C PHE A 393 -3.57 19.66 -1.46
N ALA A 394 -4.81 19.25 -1.74
CA ALA A 394 -5.98 20.10 -1.84
C ALA A 394 -7.18 19.45 -1.14
N ILE A 395 -7.99 20.24 -0.44
CA ILE A 395 -9.18 19.75 0.29
C ILE A 395 -10.37 20.71 0.18
N SER A 396 -11.57 20.14 0.14
CA SER A 396 -12.88 20.80 0.26
C SER A 396 -13.70 20.11 1.36
N TYR A 397 -14.53 20.88 2.05
CA TYR A 397 -15.47 20.42 3.09
C TYR A 397 -16.95 20.65 2.69
N ASP A 398 -17.21 20.85 1.40
CA ASP A 398 -18.53 21.21 0.86
C ASP A 398 -18.78 20.61 -0.54
N HIS A 399 -18.51 19.31 -0.67
CA HIS A 399 -18.68 18.50 -1.88
C HIS A 399 -17.92 19.05 -3.11
N GLY A 400 -16.72 19.61 -2.88
CA GLY A 400 -15.88 20.18 -3.92
C GLY A 400 -16.26 21.60 -4.35
N THR A 401 -17.05 22.34 -3.56
CA THR A 401 -17.49 23.70 -3.95
C THR A 401 -16.42 24.77 -3.67
N ASN A 402 -15.74 24.70 -2.53
CA ASN A 402 -14.64 25.58 -2.14
C ASN A 402 -13.43 24.74 -1.72
N TRP A 403 -12.25 25.09 -2.25
CA TRP A 403 -11.00 24.35 -2.06
C TRP A 403 -9.92 25.19 -1.38
N SER A 404 -9.11 24.55 -0.56
CA SER A 404 -7.82 25.06 -0.04
C SER A 404 -6.72 24.12 -0.51
N ALA A 405 -5.57 24.63 -0.96
CA ALA A 405 -4.48 23.80 -1.49
C ALA A 405 -3.09 24.35 -1.15
N TRP A 406 -2.18 23.48 -0.71
CA TRP A 406 -0.82 23.84 -0.28
C TRP A 406 0.22 22.73 -0.53
N ASN A 407 1.49 23.08 -0.29
CA ASN A 407 2.63 22.15 -0.31
C ASN A 407 2.73 21.48 1.08
N VAL A 408 2.86 20.14 1.08
CA VAL A 408 2.99 19.31 2.28
C VAL A 408 4.22 18.38 2.24
N SER A 409 5.25 18.70 1.44
CA SER A 409 6.52 17.96 1.41
C SER A 409 7.12 17.74 2.80
N HIS A 410 7.59 16.51 3.03
CA HIS A 410 8.26 16.09 4.26
C HIS A 410 9.78 16.06 4.11
N VAL A 411 10.27 15.36 3.08
CA VAL A 411 11.67 15.03 2.83
C VAL A 411 12.31 15.97 1.79
N ASN A 412 13.64 16.06 1.77
CA ASN A 412 14.41 16.77 0.75
C ASN A 412 14.81 15.82 -0.39
N GLY A 413 13.83 15.16 -0.99
CA GLY A 413 14.06 14.17 -2.05
C GLY A 413 12.79 13.77 -2.79
N ILE A 414 12.66 12.50 -3.15
CA ILE A 414 11.55 11.97 -3.94
C ILE A 414 10.39 11.55 -3.02
N GLN A 415 9.16 11.83 -3.44
CA GLN A 415 7.91 11.55 -2.70
C GLN A 415 6.89 11.01 -3.70
N MET A 416 6.81 9.69 -3.82
CA MET A 416 6.26 8.97 -4.96
C MET A 416 4.95 8.24 -4.61
N TYR A 417 4.05 8.12 -5.59
CA TYR A 417 2.68 7.57 -5.45
C TYR A 417 1.95 8.01 -4.18
N PRO A 418 1.72 9.32 -3.98
CA PRO A 418 1.06 9.77 -2.78
C PRO A 418 -0.41 9.35 -2.78
N PHE A 419 -0.85 8.67 -1.72
CA PHE A 419 -2.22 8.22 -1.52
C PHE A 419 -2.89 8.98 -0.38
N VAL A 420 -4.21 9.17 -0.44
CA VAL A 420 -5.00 9.87 0.58
C VAL A 420 -6.23 9.05 1.00
N SER A 421 -6.51 8.99 2.30
CA SER A 421 -7.75 8.44 2.87
C SER A 421 -8.41 9.42 3.82
N ILE A 422 -9.74 9.34 3.95
CA ILE A 422 -10.55 10.22 4.81
C ILE A 422 -11.53 9.39 5.63
N SER A 423 -11.63 9.64 6.94
CA SER A 423 -12.65 9.04 7.81
C SER A 423 -13.93 9.88 7.90
N GLU A 424 -15.02 9.28 8.40
CA GLU A 424 -16.28 9.99 8.68
C GLU A 424 -16.21 10.99 9.85
N GLU A 425 -15.07 11.11 10.53
CA GLU A 425 -14.80 12.18 11.51
C GLU A 425 -13.79 13.22 10.96
N ASP A 426 -13.55 13.26 9.64
CA ASP A 426 -12.56 14.12 8.96
C ASP A 426 -11.11 13.91 9.44
N VAL A 427 -10.76 12.71 9.91
CA VAL A 427 -9.35 12.29 9.97
C VAL A 427 -8.90 12.05 8.54
N VAL A 428 -7.92 12.83 8.08
CA VAL A 428 -7.27 12.62 6.78
C VAL A 428 -5.92 11.98 7.04
N SER A 429 -5.58 10.95 6.28
CA SER A 429 -4.22 10.39 6.22
C SER A 429 -3.63 10.58 4.83
N ILE A 430 -2.32 10.81 4.78
CA ILE A 430 -1.53 10.80 3.55
C ILE A 430 -0.39 9.79 3.73
N ALA A 431 -0.12 9.00 2.71
CA ALA A 431 1.05 8.12 2.63
C ALA A 431 1.79 8.34 1.30
N PHE A 432 3.08 8.03 1.24
CA PHE A 432 3.89 8.02 0.01
C PHE A 432 5.13 7.11 0.18
N TYR A 433 5.73 6.67 -0.93
CA TYR A 433 7.10 6.14 -0.92
C TYR A 433 8.09 7.30 -0.94
N GLY A 434 8.94 7.42 0.08
CA GLY A 434 9.89 8.51 0.22
C GLY A 434 11.33 8.05 0.13
N LEU A 435 12.18 8.87 -0.46
CA LEU A 435 13.64 8.77 -0.44
C LEU A 435 14.18 10.18 -0.19
N ASP A 436 14.92 10.37 0.89
CA ASP A 436 15.39 11.69 1.35
C ASP A 436 16.89 11.85 1.07
N PHE A 437 17.29 12.84 0.26
CA PHE A 437 18.70 13.04 -0.09
C PHE A 437 19.53 13.60 1.09
N ASP A 438 18.90 13.97 2.21
CA ASP A 438 19.58 14.36 3.45
C ASP A 438 19.81 13.17 4.43
N ASP A 439 19.40 11.93 4.10
CA ASP A 439 19.54 10.76 4.99
C ASP A 439 20.89 10.03 4.84
N GLY A 440 21.79 10.21 5.81
CA GLY A 440 23.04 9.47 5.92
C GLY A 440 24.32 10.30 5.72
N ASP A 441 25.28 9.75 4.97
CA ASP A 441 26.63 10.32 4.72
C ASP A 441 26.96 10.34 3.20
N LEU A 442 25.96 10.27 2.32
CA LEU A 442 26.11 10.27 0.85
C LEU A 442 26.24 11.70 0.29
N GLU A 443 26.80 11.86 -0.90
CA GLU A 443 27.00 13.17 -1.57
C GLU A 443 26.30 13.17 -2.95
N GLY A 444 25.00 13.47 -2.99
CA GLY A 444 24.23 13.51 -4.24
C GLY A 444 22.82 14.09 -4.11
N ASP A 445 22.05 13.95 -5.19
CA ASP A 445 20.58 13.86 -5.14
C ASP A 445 20.27 12.34 -5.18
N TYR A 446 19.68 11.81 -6.25
CA TYR A 446 19.49 10.36 -6.45
C TYR A 446 20.81 9.62 -6.77
N VAL A 447 21.32 8.75 -5.88
CA VAL A 447 22.61 8.03 -6.01
C VAL A 447 22.60 6.60 -5.44
N GLU A 448 23.57 5.75 -5.83
CA GLU A 448 23.72 4.36 -5.35
C GLU A 448 23.82 4.28 -3.82
N GLY A 449 22.96 3.47 -3.21
CA GLY A 449 22.90 3.23 -1.77
C GLY A 449 21.84 4.04 -1.01
N GLU A 450 21.17 4.99 -1.65
CA GLU A 450 20.02 5.69 -1.07
C GLU A 450 18.85 4.74 -0.81
N GLN A 451 18.08 4.99 0.25
CA GLN A 451 17.07 4.03 0.73
C GLN A 451 15.64 4.58 0.62
N TRP A 452 14.75 3.77 0.05
CA TRP A 452 13.32 4.09 -0.01
C TRP A 452 12.59 3.57 1.23
N PHE A 453 11.68 4.36 1.79
CA PHE A 453 10.83 3.98 2.92
C PHE A 453 9.35 4.30 2.66
N LEU A 454 8.44 3.58 3.31
CA LEU A 454 7.03 3.92 3.36
C LEU A 454 6.81 5.00 4.43
N TYR A 455 6.38 6.20 4.03
CA TYR A 455 6.00 7.26 4.96
C TYR A 455 4.49 7.39 5.03
N ALA A 456 3.95 7.66 6.22
CA ALA A 456 2.57 8.05 6.41
C ALA A 456 2.37 8.97 7.62
N GLY A 457 1.33 9.79 7.56
CA GLY A 457 0.93 10.74 8.59
C GLY A 457 -0.58 10.95 8.62
N ALA A 458 -1.08 11.57 9.69
CA ALA A 458 -2.51 11.85 9.87
C ALA A 458 -2.75 13.25 10.47
N LEU A 459 -3.87 13.87 10.10
CA LEU A 459 -4.34 15.15 10.64
C LEU A 459 -5.87 15.13 10.81
N GLN A 460 -6.34 15.72 11.91
CA GLN A 460 -7.75 15.97 12.18
C GLN A 460 -8.20 17.26 11.48
N SER A 461 -9.12 17.17 10.52
CA SER A 461 -9.71 18.29 9.77
C SER A 461 -8.69 19.33 9.25
N PRO A 462 -7.75 18.94 8.34
CA PRO A 462 -6.66 19.80 7.86
C PRO A 462 -7.08 21.18 7.33
N THR A 463 -6.28 22.21 7.60
CA THR A 463 -6.46 23.58 7.10
C THR A 463 -5.19 24.14 6.44
N GLU A 464 -5.33 25.18 5.60
CA GLU A 464 -4.23 25.73 4.80
C GLU A 464 -3.04 26.19 5.67
N GLY A 465 -1.90 25.51 5.51
CA GLY A 465 -0.67 25.78 6.26
C GLY A 465 -0.43 24.86 7.46
N ASP A 466 -1.31 23.88 7.74
CA ASP A 466 -1.03 22.82 8.70
C ASP A 466 0.12 21.91 8.23
N SER A 467 0.96 21.52 9.19
CA SER A 467 2.12 20.64 9.00
C SER A 467 1.81 19.21 9.42
N TRP A 468 2.07 18.26 8.53
CA TRP A 468 1.84 16.84 8.75
C TRP A 468 2.93 16.19 9.60
N GLY A 469 2.52 15.39 10.59
CA GLY A 469 3.41 14.55 11.39
C GLY A 469 3.73 13.24 10.68
N PHE A 470 4.41 13.30 9.54
CA PHE A 470 4.82 12.10 8.80
C PHE A 470 5.84 11.26 9.60
N THR A 471 5.74 9.94 9.43
CA THR A 471 6.57 8.93 10.08
C THR A 471 6.82 7.76 9.13
N VAL A 472 7.96 7.10 9.25
CA VAL A 472 8.22 5.83 8.56
C VAL A 472 7.35 4.73 9.16
N ALA A 473 6.55 4.06 8.32
CA ALA A 473 5.57 3.06 8.70
C ALA A 473 6.14 1.64 8.75
N ASP A 474 7.12 1.32 7.89
CA ASP A 474 7.94 0.11 7.98
C ASP A 474 9.42 0.53 8.11
N PRO A 475 10.12 0.21 9.22
CA PRO A 475 11.54 0.54 9.39
C PRO A 475 12.47 -0.29 8.49
N SER A 476 11.94 -1.23 7.70
CA SER A 476 12.65 -1.94 6.64
C SER A 476 12.66 -1.09 5.37
N PRO A 477 13.84 -0.82 4.75
CA PRO A 477 13.90 -0.20 3.43
C PRO A 477 13.08 -0.99 2.40
N LEU A 478 12.23 -0.29 1.65
CA LEU A 478 11.43 -0.87 0.57
C LEU A 478 12.29 -1.24 -0.63
N HIS A 479 13.31 -0.43 -0.91
CA HIS A 479 14.31 -0.60 -1.96
C HIS A 479 15.61 0.10 -1.54
N THR A 480 16.70 -0.14 -2.26
CA THR A 480 17.95 0.63 -2.13
C THR A 480 18.55 0.86 -3.51
N VAL A 481 18.72 2.12 -3.88
CA VAL A 481 19.09 2.55 -5.23
C VAL A 481 20.37 1.88 -5.69
N THR A 482 20.33 1.27 -6.87
CA THR A 482 21.41 0.53 -7.50
C THR A 482 22.30 1.45 -8.36
N ALA A 483 23.51 1.00 -8.65
CA ALA A 483 24.40 1.63 -9.64
C ALA A 483 23.83 1.68 -11.07
N TYR A 484 22.78 0.90 -11.39
CA TYR A 484 22.09 0.98 -12.68
C TYR A 484 21.11 2.16 -12.69
N GLU A 485 20.28 2.27 -11.66
CA GLU A 485 19.29 3.34 -11.48
C GLU A 485 19.95 4.72 -11.39
N GLU A 486 21.06 4.88 -10.65
CA GLU A 486 21.85 6.13 -10.67
C GLU A 486 22.35 6.47 -12.09
N GLN A 487 22.85 5.47 -12.83
CA GLN A 487 23.50 5.71 -14.11
C GLN A 487 22.53 6.15 -15.20
N GLU A 488 21.36 5.51 -15.29
CA GLU A 488 20.34 5.83 -16.30
C GLU A 488 19.36 6.91 -15.82
N GLY A 489 19.34 7.21 -14.51
CA GLY A 489 18.43 8.17 -13.89
C GLY A 489 17.02 7.61 -13.67
N ASP A 490 16.93 6.31 -13.42
CA ASP A 490 15.67 5.57 -13.30
C ASP A 490 15.17 5.59 -11.86
N VAL A 491 14.00 6.20 -11.65
CA VAL A 491 13.36 6.35 -10.32
C VAL A 491 12.20 5.36 -10.13
N HIS A 492 11.92 4.50 -11.12
CA HIS A 492 10.79 3.58 -11.13
C HIS A 492 11.02 2.29 -10.30
N ALA A 493 11.99 2.33 -9.38
CA ALA A 493 12.35 1.27 -8.43
C ALA A 493 11.15 0.52 -7.82
N LEU A 494 10.15 1.31 -7.42
CA LEU A 494 8.89 0.84 -6.88
C LEU A 494 7.84 1.10 -7.96
N HIS A 495 7.12 0.06 -8.36
CA HIS A 495 6.10 0.08 -9.41
C HIS A 495 4.84 0.85 -9.00
N ASP A 496 3.98 1.11 -9.99
CA ASP A 496 3.14 2.30 -10.19
C ASP A 496 2.13 2.77 -9.11
N PHE A 497 1.86 2.00 -8.05
CA PHE A 497 1.07 2.47 -6.91
C PHE A 497 1.19 1.61 -5.64
N PHE A 498 0.55 2.11 -4.59
CA PHE A 498 0.11 1.37 -3.41
C PHE A 498 -1.09 2.12 -2.78
N GLU A 499 -1.87 1.45 -1.95
CA GLU A 499 -3.10 2.05 -1.40
C GLU A 499 -3.19 2.02 0.14
N THR A 500 -4.08 2.86 0.68
CA THR A 500 -4.37 2.94 2.11
C THR A 500 -5.87 2.89 2.41
N VAL A 501 -6.23 2.34 3.56
CA VAL A 501 -7.57 2.42 4.15
C VAL A 501 -7.51 2.98 5.56
N LEU A 502 -8.51 3.78 5.93
CA LEU A 502 -8.83 4.08 7.32
C LEU A 502 -9.92 3.13 7.82
N SER A 503 -9.88 2.79 9.11
CA SER A 503 -10.91 1.94 9.72
C SER A 503 -12.29 2.61 9.70
N PRO A 504 -13.40 1.84 9.75
CA PRO A 504 -14.76 2.39 9.78
C PRO A 504 -15.07 3.32 10.98
N ASP A 505 -14.19 3.34 11.99
CA ASP A 505 -14.24 4.22 13.18
C ASP A 505 -13.07 5.21 13.26
N GLY A 506 -12.24 5.32 12.21
CA GLY A 506 -11.06 6.21 12.15
C GLY A 506 -9.93 5.89 13.13
N SER A 507 -10.02 4.82 13.92
CA SER A 507 -9.06 4.47 14.98
C SER A 507 -7.76 3.80 14.50
N TRP A 508 -7.66 3.41 13.23
CA TRP A 508 -6.41 2.92 12.64
C TRP A 508 -6.36 3.10 11.11
N ILE A 509 -5.13 3.09 10.58
CA ILE A 509 -4.80 3.05 9.15
C ILE A 509 -4.22 1.66 8.81
N GLY A 510 -4.63 1.12 7.66
CA GLY A 510 -4.00 -0.03 7.01
C GLY A 510 -3.38 0.41 5.68
N ILE A 511 -2.20 -0.12 5.36
CA ILE A 511 -1.50 0.15 4.11
C ILE A 511 -1.09 -1.18 3.50
N ALA A 512 -1.44 -1.42 2.23
CA ALA A 512 -0.88 -2.49 1.42
C ALA A 512 0.18 -1.86 0.49
N TYR A 513 1.36 -2.49 0.36
CA TYR A 513 2.53 -1.91 -0.32
C TYR A 513 3.51 -3.01 -0.76
N GLN A 514 4.55 -2.65 -1.52
CA GLN A 514 5.58 -3.58 -2.01
C GLN A 514 6.94 -3.36 -1.33
N GLN A 515 7.76 -4.41 -1.30
CA GLN A 515 9.18 -4.35 -0.93
C GLN A 515 10.01 -5.19 -1.92
N ASN A 516 11.08 -4.60 -2.44
CA ASN A 516 12.04 -5.23 -3.35
C ASN A 516 13.07 -6.05 -2.55
N VAL A 517 13.28 -7.31 -2.92
CA VAL A 517 14.17 -8.25 -2.19
C VAL A 517 14.99 -9.11 -3.15
N GLY A 518 16.23 -8.69 -3.41
CA GLY A 518 17.22 -9.49 -4.17
C GLY A 518 16.97 -9.54 -5.68
N GLU A 519 17.97 -10.00 -6.43
CA GLU A 519 17.95 -10.01 -7.91
C GLU A 519 16.77 -10.84 -8.47
N HIS A 520 16.08 -10.30 -9.47
CA HIS A 520 15.02 -10.99 -10.19
C HIS A 520 15.61 -12.03 -11.16
N PRO A 521 15.26 -13.34 -11.08
CA PRO A 521 15.95 -14.37 -11.86
C PRO A 521 15.64 -14.36 -13.37
N PHE A 522 14.70 -13.53 -13.83
CA PHE A 522 14.24 -13.48 -15.22
C PHE A 522 14.35 -12.10 -15.89
N GLU A 523 14.79 -11.06 -15.16
CA GLU A 523 14.97 -9.70 -15.70
C GLU A 523 16.29 -9.10 -15.22
N ASP A 524 17.06 -8.57 -16.15
CA ASP A 524 18.36 -7.95 -15.85
C ASP A 524 18.11 -6.57 -15.20
N ASN A 525 18.69 -6.34 -14.01
CA ASN A 525 18.61 -5.10 -13.20
C ASN A 525 17.22 -4.79 -12.60
N GLU A 526 16.44 -5.83 -12.26
CA GLU A 526 15.18 -5.74 -11.49
C GLU A 526 15.30 -6.57 -10.19
N GLU A 527 14.50 -6.25 -9.18
CA GLU A 527 14.37 -7.05 -7.95
C GLU A 527 13.10 -7.92 -7.90
N GLN A 528 13.07 -8.87 -6.96
CA GLN A 528 11.85 -9.60 -6.62
C GLN A 528 10.94 -8.74 -5.76
N ARG A 529 9.77 -8.38 -6.30
CA ARG A 529 8.79 -7.46 -5.70
C ARG A 529 7.83 -8.26 -4.81
N TYR A 530 7.81 -8.03 -3.49
CA TYR A 530 6.97 -8.77 -2.53
C TYR A 530 5.90 -7.89 -1.91
N ILE A 531 4.65 -8.39 -1.86
CA ILE A 531 3.52 -7.64 -1.28
C ILE A 531 3.48 -7.77 0.24
N LYS A 532 3.24 -6.63 0.90
CA LYS A 532 3.19 -6.48 2.36
C LYS A 532 1.98 -5.66 2.80
N PHE A 533 1.62 -5.81 4.07
CA PHE A 533 0.64 -5.03 4.78
C PHE A 533 1.22 -4.51 6.10
N VAL A 534 0.91 -3.26 6.46
CA VAL A 534 1.22 -2.69 7.78
C VAL A 534 0.01 -1.94 8.33
N ARG A 535 -0.17 -1.99 9.65
CA ARG A 535 -1.27 -1.33 10.36
C ARG A 535 -0.74 -0.37 11.42
N GLY A 536 -1.23 0.86 11.40
CA GLY A 536 -0.92 1.90 12.38
C GLY A 536 -2.15 2.26 13.20
N ASN A 537 -2.05 2.23 14.53
CA ASN A 537 -3.14 2.68 15.40
C ASN A 537 -3.11 4.21 15.50
N ILE A 538 -4.25 4.87 15.27
CA ILE A 538 -4.37 6.32 15.29
C ILE A 538 -4.68 6.80 16.71
N SER A 539 -3.90 7.75 17.22
CA SER A 539 -4.20 8.39 18.50
C SER A 539 -5.39 9.32 18.36
N SER A 540 -6.48 9.07 19.09
CA SER A 540 -7.56 10.06 19.22
C SER A 540 -7.02 11.38 19.84
N PRO A 541 -7.41 12.55 19.30
CA PRO A 541 -6.93 13.86 19.77
C PRO A 541 -7.50 14.31 21.13
#